data_AF-A0A562IEW4-F1
#
_entry.id   AF-A0A562IEW4-F1
#
_cell.length_a   1.000
_cell.length_b   1.000
_cell.length_c   1.000
_cell.angle_alpha   90.00
_cell.angle_beta   90.00
_cell.angle_gamma   90.00
#
_symmetry.space_group_name_H-M   'P 1'
#
loop_
_entity.id
_entity.type
_entity.pdbx_description
1 polymer ?
#
loop_
_entity_poly.entity_id
_entity_poly.type
_entity_poly.pdbx_seq_one_letter_code
_entity_poly.pdbx_strand_id
1 'polypeptide(L)'
;MSQSTLAQPTVAPPRRIAALALPALVVLAAEPLYVLVDTAVVGHLGRVPLAALAVGGTVLTLTAWLGGVLAYGITGRAARRFGSGDRAAAVAEGVQASWLAFGVGVLAAIGTQVAAGPLAGTLGGSGEVAGAAAQWLRVAALGVAG
;
A
#
# COMPACT_ATOMS: atom_id res chain seq x y z
N MET A 1 -38.84 -30.71 19.11
CA MET A 1 -38.30 -29.33 18.99
C MET A 1 -37.07 -29.21 19.88
N SER A 2 -35.89 -29.52 19.35
CA SER A 2 -34.62 -29.44 20.10
C SER A 2 -34.07 -28.02 20.00
N GLN A 3 -34.03 -27.31 21.13
CA GLN A 3 -33.47 -25.96 21.22
C GLN A 3 -31.95 -26.05 21.04
N SER A 4 -31.45 -25.49 19.94
CA SER A 4 -30.02 -25.29 19.74
C SER A 4 -29.58 -24.14 20.63
N THR A 5 -28.92 -24.46 21.76
CA THR A 5 -28.28 -23.48 22.64
C THR A 5 -27.22 -22.73 21.83
N LEU A 6 -27.56 -21.54 21.33
CA LEU A 6 -26.59 -20.65 20.72
C LEU A 6 -25.56 -20.31 21.81
N ALA A 7 -24.33 -20.80 21.64
CA ALA A 7 -23.22 -20.50 22.54
C ALA A 7 -23.10 -18.97 22.66
N GLN A 8 -23.36 -18.45 23.87
CA GLN A 8 -23.26 -17.03 24.14
C GLN A 8 -21.82 -16.59 23.83
N PRO A 9 -21.61 -15.59 22.94
CA PRO A 9 -20.27 -15.15 22.59
C PRO A 9 -19.59 -14.61 23.85
N THR A 10 -18.58 -15.34 24.34
CA THR A 10 -17.84 -14.96 25.53
C THR A 10 -16.94 -13.79 25.13
N VAL A 11 -17.17 -12.61 25.71
CA VAL A 11 -16.34 -11.41 25.46
C VAL A 11 -14.91 -11.74 25.86
N ALA A 12 -13.97 -11.53 24.93
CA ALA A 12 -12.55 -11.80 25.19
C ALA A 12 -12.04 -10.93 26.36
N PRO A 13 -11.19 -11.46 27.25
CA PRO A 13 -10.70 -10.68 28.38
C PRO A 13 -9.87 -9.47 27.90
N PRO A 14 -9.91 -8.31 28.59
CA PRO A 14 -9.24 -7.09 28.16
C PRO A 14 -7.76 -7.27 27.86
N ARG A 15 -7.07 -8.13 28.62
CA ARG A 15 -5.66 -8.49 28.39
C ARG A 15 -5.43 -9.20 27.05
N ARG A 16 -6.37 -10.04 26.60
CA ARG A 16 -6.27 -10.73 25.30
C ARG A 16 -6.59 -9.77 24.14
N ILE A 17 -7.54 -8.86 24.34
CA ILE A 17 -7.80 -7.78 23.39
C ILE A 17 -6.56 -6.89 23.25
N ALA A 18 -5.99 -6.42 24.37
CA ALA A 18 -4.79 -5.58 24.38
C ALA A 18 -3.58 -6.27 23.73
N ALA A 19 -3.38 -7.57 23.96
CA ALA A 19 -2.30 -8.35 23.36
C ALA A 19 -2.37 -8.43 21.82
N LEU A 20 -3.55 -8.27 21.22
CA LEU A 20 -3.73 -8.22 19.77
C LEU A 20 -3.79 -6.78 19.24
N ALA A 21 -4.45 -5.88 19.99
CA ALA A 21 -4.68 -4.51 19.60
C ALA A 21 -3.40 -3.66 19.64
N LEU A 22 -2.51 -3.85 20.62
CA LEU A 22 -1.27 -3.08 20.72
C LEU A 22 -0.35 -3.30 19.50
N PRO A 23 -0.02 -4.54 19.09
CA PRO A 23 0.74 -4.77 17.87
C PRO A 23 0.05 -4.20 16.62
N ALA A 24 -1.26 -4.38 16.51
CA ALA A 24 -2.03 -3.84 15.38
C ALA A 24 -1.99 -2.30 15.33
N LEU A 25 -2.08 -1.64 16.49
CA LEU A 25 -1.98 -0.18 16.59
C LEU A 25 -0.60 0.32 16.17
N VAL A 26 0.47 -0.37 16.58
CA VAL A 26 1.85 -0.03 16.17
C VAL A 26 2.00 -0.14 14.66
N VAL A 27 1.51 -1.25 14.06
CA VAL A 27 1.56 -1.44 12.60
C VAL A 27 0.76 -0.36 11.88
N LEU A 28 -0.43 0.00 12.39
CA LEU A 28 -1.27 1.04 11.81
C LEU A 28 -0.68 2.44 11.94
N ALA A 29 0.02 2.72 13.05
CA ALA A 29 0.67 4.01 13.28
C ALA A 29 2.01 4.15 12.53
N ALA A 30 2.65 3.03 12.16
CA ALA A 30 3.95 3.07 11.51
C ALA A 30 3.92 3.84 10.18
N GLU A 31 2.96 3.53 9.31
CA GLU A 31 2.80 4.18 8.00
C GLU A 31 2.69 5.71 8.09
N PRO A 32 1.75 6.31 8.83
CA PRO A 32 1.64 7.77 8.92
C PRO A 32 2.85 8.41 9.63
N LEU A 33 3.50 7.72 10.58
CA LEU A 33 4.71 8.22 11.21
C LEU A 33 5.89 8.28 10.22
N TYR A 34 6.04 7.28 9.35
CA TYR A 34 7.07 7.31 8.30
C TYR A 34 6.85 8.48 7.34
N VAL A 35 5.60 8.69 6.88
CA VAL A 35 5.26 9.82 6.01
C VAL A 35 5.52 11.16 6.70
N LEU A 36 5.18 11.28 7.99
CA LEU A 36 5.42 12.50 8.75
C LEU A 36 6.92 12.83 8.85
N VAL A 37 7.74 11.82 9.17
CA VAL A 37 9.19 12.00 9.28
C VAL A 37 9.81 12.33 7.92
N ASP A 38 9.43 11.62 6.86
CA ASP A 38 9.90 11.88 5.49
C ASP A 38 9.56 13.31 5.04
N THR A 39 8.31 13.74 5.29
CA THR A 39 7.86 15.10 4.98
C THR A 39 8.63 16.15 5.78
N ALA A 40 8.93 15.91 7.06
CA ALA A 40 9.72 16.81 7.89
C ALA A 40 11.17 16.93 7.38
N VAL A 41 11.77 15.80 6.97
CA VAL A 41 13.11 15.78 6.37
C VAL A 41 13.12 16.54 5.05
N VAL A 42 12.23 16.22 4.11
CA VAL A 42 12.19 16.93 2.83
C VAL A 42 11.81 18.41 3.00
N GLY A 43 10.99 18.74 4.01
CA GLY A 43 10.63 20.10 4.35
C GLY A 43 11.83 20.98 4.75
N HIS A 44 12.88 20.41 5.33
CA HIS A 44 14.09 21.17 5.66
C HIS A 44 14.92 21.55 4.42
N LEU A 45 14.69 20.92 3.27
CA LEU A 45 15.38 21.19 2.01
C LEU A 45 14.82 22.40 1.27
N GLY A 46 13.70 22.96 1.74
CA GLY A 46 13.05 24.13 1.18
C GLY A 46 11.74 23.83 0.45
N ARG A 47 11.16 24.87 -0.14
CA ARG A 47 9.78 24.81 -0.67
C ARG A 47 9.65 23.96 -1.93
N VAL A 48 10.62 24.01 -2.84
CA VAL A 48 10.54 23.28 -4.12
C VAL A 48 10.60 21.77 -3.92
N PRO A 49 11.54 21.19 -3.14
CA PRO A 49 11.55 19.75 -2.85
C PRO A 49 10.28 19.29 -2.11
N LEU A 50 9.80 20.08 -1.14
CA LEU A 50 8.57 19.74 -0.41
C LEU A 50 7.33 19.75 -1.31
N ALA A 51 7.20 20.74 -2.19
CA ALA A 51 6.12 20.80 -3.17
C ALA A 51 6.21 19.65 -4.19
N ALA A 52 7.43 19.31 -4.64
CA ALA A 52 7.66 18.19 -5.53
C ALA A 52 7.27 16.85 -4.88
N LEU A 53 7.59 16.67 -3.59
CA LEU A 53 7.16 15.51 -2.82
C LEU A 53 5.64 15.47 -2.65
N ALA A 54 4.97 16.59 -2.43
CA ALA A 54 3.50 16.61 -2.35
C ALA A 54 2.86 16.15 -3.67
N VAL A 55 3.36 16.66 -4.80
CA VAL A 55 2.89 16.28 -6.15
C VAL A 55 3.18 14.81 -6.46
N GLY A 56 4.44 14.39 -6.32
CA GLY A 56 4.86 13.03 -6.59
C GLY A 56 4.23 12.01 -5.63
N GLY A 57 4.17 12.34 -4.34
CA GLY A 57 3.55 11.54 -3.31
C GLY A 57 2.06 11.30 -3.55
N THR A 58 1.34 12.27 -4.12
CA THR A 58 -0.07 12.08 -4.51
C THR A 58 -0.22 10.98 -5.57
N VAL A 59 0.62 10.99 -6.61
CA VAL A 59 0.61 9.96 -7.66
C VAL A 59 0.97 8.59 -7.08
N LEU A 60 1.99 8.53 -6.22
CA LEU A 60 2.41 7.29 -5.58
C LEU A 60 1.32 6.74 -4.64
N THR A 61 0.63 7.62 -3.91
CA THR A 61 -0.50 7.27 -3.04
C THR A 61 -1.60 6.60 -3.85
N LEU A 62 -2.02 7.20 -4.98
CA LEU A 62 -3.02 6.59 -5.86
C LEU A 62 -2.58 5.22 -6.39
N THR A 63 -1.30 5.09 -6.74
CA THR A 63 -0.72 3.82 -7.19
C THR A 63 -0.77 2.76 -6.08
N ALA A 64 -0.44 3.14 -4.85
CA ALA A 64 -0.52 2.27 -3.68
C ALA A 64 -1.96 1.85 -3.37
N TRP A 65 -2.93 2.76 -3.50
CA TRP A 65 -4.36 2.44 -3.36
C TRP A 65 -4.81 1.36 -4.34
N LEU A 66 -4.41 1.45 -5.61
CA LEU A 66 -4.70 0.43 -6.62
C LEU A 66 -4.03 -0.91 -6.28
N GLY A 67 -2.77 -0.89 -5.83
CA GLY A 67 -2.07 -2.07 -5.34
C GLY A 67 -2.77 -2.71 -4.14
N GLY A 68 -3.29 -1.90 -3.21
CA GLY A 68 -4.08 -2.35 -2.07
C GLY A 68 -5.34 -3.09 -2.51
N VAL A 69 -6.09 -2.56 -3.46
CA VAL A 69 -7.28 -3.24 -4.02
C VAL A 69 -6.91 -4.62 -4.59
N LEU A 70 -5.83 -4.70 -5.36
CA LEU A 70 -5.32 -5.98 -5.89
C LEU A 70 -4.95 -6.95 -4.76
N ALA A 71 -4.24 -6.48 -3.73
CA ALA A 71 -3.82 -7.29 -2.59
C ALA A 71 -5.02 -7.85 -1.80
N TYR A 72 -6.05 -7.05 -1.55
CA TYR A 72 -7.29 -7.53 -0.91
C TYR A 72 -8.01 -8.57 -1.77
N GLY A 73 -8.06 -8.37 -3.08
CA GLY A 73 -8.64 -9.33 -4.02
C GLY A 73 -7.92 -10.70 -3.99
N ILE A 74 -6.60 -10.69 -4.03
CA ILE A 74 -5.73 -11.88 -3.91
C ILE A 74 -5.98 -12.58 -2.57
N THR A 75 -5.97 -11.83 -1.47
CA THR A 75 -6.15 -12.35 -0.11
C THR A 75 -7.50 -13.08 0.01
N GLY A 76 -8.57 -12.51 -0.54
CA GLY A 76 -9.88 -13.14 -0.55
C GLY A 76 -9.93 -14.47 -1.31
N ARG A 77 -9.22 -14.58 -2.45
CA ARG A 77 -9.12 -15.85 -3.19
C ARG A 77 -8.34 -16.90 -2.41
N ALA A 78 -7.19 -16.53 -1.85
CA ALA A 78 -6.36 -17.42 -1.05
C ALA A 78 -7.10 -17.92 0.20
N ALA A 79 -7.85 -17.04 0.88
CA ALA A 79 -8.64 -17.40 2.06
C ALA A 79 -9.74 -18.44 1.73
N ARG A 80 -10.39 -18.34 0.57
CA ARG A 80 -11.40 -19.33 0.15
C ARG A 80 -10.78 -20.71 -0.09
N ARG A 81 -9.62 -20.76 -0.75
CA ARG A 81 -8.88 -22.03 -0.98
C ARG A 81 -8.44 -22.64 0.34
N PHE A 82 -7.84 -21.83 1.22
CA PHE A 82 -7.41 -22.28 2.55
C PHE A 82 -8.60 -22.78 3.40
N GLY A 83 -9.73 -22.07 3.39
CA GLY A 83 -10.95 -22.46 4.10
C GLY A 83 -11.57 -23.77 3.62
N SER A 84 -11.32 -24.18 2.37
CA SER A 84 -11.77 -25.47 1.83
C SER A 84 -10.90 -26.68 2.22
N GLY A 85 -9.83 -26.46 2.99
CA GLY A 85 -8.89 -27.50 3.42
C GLY A 85 -7.77 -27.81 2.42
N ASP A 86 -7.85 -27.26 1.20
CA ASP A 86 -6.86 -27.46 0.13
C ASP A 86 -5.67 -26.50 0.28
N ARG A 87 -4.73 -26.88 1.17
CA ARG A 87 -3.51 -26.11 1.43
C ARG A 87 -2.58 -26.04 0.21
N ALA A 88 -2.52 -27.10 -0.59
CA ALA A 88 -1.66 -27.13 -1.78
C ALA A 88 -2.15 -26.11 -2.82
N ALA A 89 -3.46 -26.04 -3.06
CA ALA A 89 -4.03 -25.01 -3.92
C ALA A 89 -3.87 -23.60 -3.35
N ALA A 90 -3.93 -23.41 -2.04
CA ALA A 90 -3.68 -22.10 -1.41
C ALA A 90 -2.23 -21.62 -1.63
N VAL A 91 -1.24 -22.51 -1.58
CA VAL A 91 0.17 -22.18 -1.88
C VAL A 91 0.34 -21.85 -3.36
N ALA A 92 -0.22 -22.67 -4.26
CA ALA A 92 -0.16 -22.41 -5.70
C ALA A 92 -0.79 -21.06 -6.07
N GLU A 93 -1.91 -20.73 -5.43
CA GLU A 93 -2.56 -19.42 -5.56
C GLU A 93 -1.66 -18.27 -5.10
N GLY A 94 -0.93 -18.46 -3.98
CA GLY A 94 0.05 -17.50 -3.48
C GLY A 94 1.18 -17.26 -4.47
N VAL A 95 1.73 -18.32 -5.08
CA VAL A 95 2.79 -18.19 -6.10
C VAL A 95 2.29 -17.43 -7.34
N GLN A 96 1.08 -17.76 -7.82
CA GLN A 96 0.47 -17.04 -8.94
C GLN A 96 0.22 -15.58 -8.60
N ALA A 97 -0.23 -15.31 -7.38
CA ALA A 97 -0.43 -13.96 -6.90
C ALA A 97 0.88 -13.17 -6.77
N SER A 98 1.98 -13.79 -6.34
CA SER A 98 3.30 -13.16 -6.31
C SER A 98 3.78 -12.78 -7.70
N TRP A 99 3.61 -13.66 -8.70
CA TRP A 99 3.94 -13.34 -10.09
C TRP A 99 3.05 -12.23 -10.65
N LEU A 100 1.76 -12.25 -10.35
CA LEU A 100 0.83 -11.20 -10.76
C LEU A 100 1.21 -9.86 -10.12
N ALA A 101 1.47 -9.83 -8.82
CA ALA A 101 1.87 -8.63 -8.08
C ALA A 101 3.18 -8.06 -8.64
N PHE A 102 4.17 -8.91 -8.89
CA PHE A 102 5.42 -8.49 -9.51
C PHE A 102 5.20 -7.92 -10.92
N GLY A 103 4.42 -8.60 -11.76
CA GLY A 103 4.09 -8.11 -13.10
C GLY A 103 3.36 -6.76 -13.08
N VAL A 104 2.38 -6.60 -12.20
CA VAL A 104 1.65 -5.34 -12.00
C VAL A 104 2.60 -4.24 -11.48
N GLY A 105 3.48 -4.56 -10.53
CA GLY A 105 4.48 -3.63 -10.00
C GLY A 105 5.45 -3.14 -11.08
N VAL A 106 5.95 -4.05 -11.94
CA VAL A 106 6.78 -3.69 -13.09
C VAL A 106 6.02 -2.82 -14.09
N LEU A 107 4.77 -3.15 -14.42
CA LEU A 107 3.95 -2.33 -15.31
C LEU A 107 3.68 -0.95 -14.73
N ALA A 108 3.40 -0.85 -13.43
CA ALA A 108 3.22 0.42 -12.74
C ALA A 108 4.51 1.25 -12.72
N ALA A 109 5.67 0.62 -12.49
CA ALA A 109 6.97 1.27 -12.56
C ALA A 109 7.24 1.85 -13.95
N ILE A 110 7.10 1.04 -15.01
CA ILE A 110 7.29 1.48 -16.41
C ILE A 110 6.29 2.58 -16.77
N GLY A 111 5.00 2.40 -16.43
CA GLY A 111 3.96 3.39 -16.66
C GLY A 111 4.30 4.72 -16.00
N THR A 112 4.80 4.69 -14.76
CA THR A 112 5.24 5.89 -14.04
C THR A 112 6.48 6.52 -14.67
N GLN A 113 7.47 5.75 -15.15
CA GLN A 113 8.64 6.30 -15.84
C GLN A 113 8.24 7.13 -17.08
N VAL A 114 7.31 6.61 -17.88
CA VAL A 114 6.82 7.27 -19.08
C VAL A 114 5.91 8.45 -18.73
N ALA A 115 5.04 8.30 -17.73
CA ALA A 115 4.04 9.30 -17.37
C ALA A 115 4.55 10.38 -16.39
N ALA A 116 5.74 10.24 -15.79
CA ALA A 116 6.24 11.14 -14.75
C ALA A 116 6.25 12.62 -15.16
N GLY A 117 6.70 12.92 -16.39
CA GLY A 117 6.72 14.29 -16.92
C GLY A 117 5.32 14.87 -17.08
N PRO A 118 4.42 14.22 -17.86
CA PRO A 118 3.03 14.65 -17.99
C PRO A 118 2.30 14.80 -16.65
N LEU A 119 2.40 13.80 -15.76
CA LEU A 119 1.73 13.82 -14.45
C LEU A 119 2.22 14.99 -13.59
N ALA A 120 3.55 15.18 -13.53
CA ALA A 120 4.13 16.30 -12.79
C ALA A 120 3.75 17.66 -13.38
N GLY A 121 3.66 17.77 -14.71
CA GLY A 121 3.20 19.00 -15.38
C GLY A 121 1.74 19.31 -15.10
N THR A 122 0.86 18.29 -15.11
CA THR A 122 -0.57 18.47 -14.85
C THR A 122 -0.87 18.83 -13.39
N LEU A 123 -0.10 18.28 -12.44
CA LEU A 123 -0.34 18.45 -11.00
C LEU A 123 0.47 19.59 -10.38
N GLY A 124 1.71 19.80 -10.85
CA GLY A 124 2.65 20.79 -10.33
C GLY A 124 2.74 22.08 -11.15
N GLY A 125 2.02 22.17 -12.28
CA GLY A 125 2.06 23.30 -13.20
C GLY A 125 3.33 23.34 -14.05
N SER A 126 3.71 24.54 -14.53
CA SER A 126 4.97 24.75 -15.26
C SER A 126 6.02 25.39 -14.36
N GLY A 127 7.24 24.84 -14.35
CA GLY A 127 8.36 25.38 -13.57
C GLY A 127 9.20 24.32 -12.84
N GLU A 128 10.04 24.78 -11.91
CA GLU A 128 11.00 23.94 -11.19
C GLU A 128 10.35 22.81 -10.38
N VAL A 129 9.16 23.04 -9.82
CA VAL A 129 8.41 22.04 -9.03
C VAL A 129 8.02 20.84 -9.90
N ALA A 130 7.56 21.06 -11.12
CA ALA A 130 7.18 19.98 -12.02
C ALA A 130 8.41 19.16 -12.46
N GLY A 131 9.55 19.82 -12.72
CA GLY A 131 10.81 19.13 -13.01
C GLY A 131 11.28 18.26 -11.83
N ALA A 132 11.27 18.82 -10.63
CA ALA A 132 11.64 18.11 -9.40
C ALA A 132 10.67 16.96 -9.08
N ALA A 133 9.36 17.14 -9.26
CA ALA A 133 8.36 16.10 -9.04
C ALA A 133 8.51 14.95 -10.04
N ALA A 134 8.78 15.25 -11.32
CA ALA A 134 9.03 14.23 -12.32
C ALA A 134 10.30 13.42 -11.98
N GLN A 135 11.37 14.08 -11.54
CA GLN A 135 12.59 13.39 -11.11
C GLN A 135 12.32 12.51 -9.88
N TRP A 136 11.64 13.04 -8.87
CA TRP A 136 11.27 12.30 -7.67
C TRP A 136 10.44 11.06 -8.01
N LEU A 137 9.43 11.20 -8.88
CA LEU A 137 8.58 10.09 -9.34
C LEU A 137 9.35 9.00 -10.05
N ARG A 138 10.30 9.35 -10.91
CA ARG A 138 11.14 8.36 -11.59
C ARG A 138 12.00 7.58 -10.60
N VAL A 139 12.50 8.21 -9.54
CA VAL A 139 13.27 7.51 -8.50
C VAL A 139 12.33 6.64 -7.66
N ALA A 140 11.20 7.18 -7.20
CA ALA A 140 10.24 6.47 -6.37
C ALA A 140 9.62 5.25 -7.08
N ALA A 141 9.38 5.35 -8.38
CA ALA A 141 8.81 4.27 -9.20
C ALA A 141 9.67 3.00 -9.22
N LEU A 142 10.97 3.10 -8.99
CA LEU A 142 11.85 1.92 -8.90
C LEU A 142 11.52 1.07 -7.67
N GLY A 143 10.99 1.68 -6.60
CA GLY A 143 10.55 0.98 -5.39
C GLY A 143 9.18 0.35 -5.49
N VAL A 144 8.40 0.60 -6.55
CA VAL A 144 7.00 0.11 -6.69
C VAL A 144 6.94 -1.39 -7.02
N ALA A 145 8.02 -1.98 -7.52
CA ALA A 145 8.05 -3.37 -7.97
C ALA A 145 8.45 -4.40 -6.89
N GLY A 146 8.65 -3.98 -5.62
CA GLY A 146 9.02 -4.84 -4.50
C GLY A 146 8.04 -4.72 -3.34
#